data_AF-A0A5C8A571-F1
#
_entry.id   AF-A0A5C8A571-F1
#
_cell.length_a   1.000
_cell.length_b   1.000
_cell.length_c   1.000
_cell.angle_alpha   90.00
_cell.angle_beta   90.00
_cell.angle_gamma   90.00
#
_symmetry.space_group_name_H-M   'P 1'
#
loop_
_entity.id
_entity.type
_entity.pdbx_description
1 polymer ?
#
loop_
_entity_poly.entity_id
_entity_poly.type
_entity_poly.pdbx_seq_one_letter_code
_entity_poly.pdbx_strand_id
1 'polypeptide(L)'
;MVRWLGPLWLGSLLVACGGTGKEELCSQTFEPYPDMISDRTRTALNATYLDGMALYAAGEYAGARDSISKYLKVQRADLTGYMYLACTYLALGDPDKAELQLDHLDRADILHFDDQIEWYRVVCWTCGGQIERARKGAQRIAEGRAHTYRSEAKKLLRSLPPPQATQP
;
A
#
# COMPACT_ATOMS: atom_id res chain seq x y z
N MET A 1 -63.96 -18.23 -3.85
CA MET A 1 -62.48 -18.29 -3.79
C MET A 1 -61.96 -17.13 -4.63
N VAL A 2 -61.53 -16.05 -3.99
CA VAL A 2 -61.38 -14.73 -4.63
C VAL A 2 -60.00 -14.14 -4.29
N ARG A 3 -59.29 -13.82 -5.38
CA ARG A 3 -58.27 -12.76 -5.60
C ARG A 3 -57.01 -12.69 -4.73
N TRP A 4 -55.91 -13.13 -5.34
CA TRP A 4 -54.76 -12.30 -5.75
C TRP A 4 -54.41 -11.10 -4.83
N LEU A 5 -53.33 -11.27 -4.05
CA LEU A 5 -52.63 -10.20 -3.35
C LEU A 5 -51.15 -10.25 -3.75
N GLY A 6 -50.78 -9.47 -4.77
CA GLY A 6 -49.46 -8.85 -4.85
C GLY A 6 -49.59 -7.40 -4.36
N PRO A 7 -48.57 -6.84 -3.71
CA PRO A 7 -47.46 -6.30 -4.49
C PRO A 7 -46.07 -6.54 -3.89
N LEU A 8 -45.12 -6.78 -4.80
CA LEU A 8 -43.70 -6.56 -4.61
C LEU A 8 -43.46 -5.10 -4.20
N TRP A 9 -42.90 -4.89 -3.01
CA TRP A 9 -42.24 -3.62 -2.68
C TRP A 9 -40.78 -3.70 -3.13
N LEU A 10 -40.55 -3.14 -4.32
CA LEU A 10 -39.25 -2.72 -4.81
C LEU A 10 -38.67 -1.63 -3.89
N GLY A 11 -37.35 -1.71 -3.69
CA GLY A 11 -36.50 -0.54 -3.91
C GLY A 11 -36.16 0.29 -2.68
N SER A 12 -34.97 0.03 -2.14
CA SER A 12 -34.02 1.07 -1.74
C SER A 12 -32.64 0.43 -1.56
N LEU A 13 -32.04 0.02 -2.68
CA LEU A 13 -30.58 -0.18 -2.74
C LEU A 13 -29.96 1.21 -2.67
N LEU A 14 -29.58 1.64 -1.47
CA LEU A 14 -28.63 2.73 -1.29
C LEU A 14 -27.29 2.25 -1.84
N VAL A 15 -27.09 2.46 -3.14
CA VAL A 15 -25.77 2.41 -3.76
C VAL A 15 -25.01 3.61 -3.23
N ALA A 16 -24.34 3.42 -2.09
CA ALA A 16 -23.34 4.35 -1.59
C ALA A 16 -22.11 4.25 -2.52
N CYS A 17 -22.13 4.99 -3.62
CA CYS A 17 -20.93 5.30 -4.41
C CYS A 17 -20.04 6.26 -3.60
N GLY A 18 -19.35 5.72 -2.59
CA GLY A 18 -18.34 6.44 -1.80
C GLY A 18 -16.89 6.16 -2.21
N GLY A 19 -16.67 5.33 -3.24
CA GLY A 19 -15.34 4.79 -3.59
C GLY A 19 -14.44 5.72 -4.42
N THR A 20 -14.99 6.71 -5.12
CA THR A 20 -14.26 7.39 -6.20
C THR A 20 -13.07 8.21 -5.71
N GLY A 21 -13.22 9.03 -4.66
CA GLY A 21 -12.15 9.93 -4.22
C GLY A 21 -10.97 9.23 -3.55
N LYS A 22 -11.21 8.15 -2.79
CA LYS A 22 -10.15 7.39 -2.10
C LYS A 22 -9.33 6.56 -3.10
N GLU A 23 -10.01 5.83 -3.99
CA GLU A 23 -9.36 5.00 -5.01
C GLU A 23 -8.57 5.85 -6.01
N GLU A 24 -9.12 7.00 -6.41
CA GLU A 24 -8.42 7.98 -7.25
C GLU A 24 -7.17 8.52 -6.56
N LEU A 25 -7.28 8.96 -5.30
CA LEU A 25 -6.14 9.49 -4.57
C LEU A 25 -5.04 8.42 -4.35
N CYS A 26 -5.42 7.19 -4.03
CA CYS A 26 -4.48 6.08 -3.91
C CYS A 26 -3.75 5.83 -5.23
N SER A 27 -4.47 5.72 -6.35
CA SER A 27 -3.86 5.45 -7.67
C SER A 27 -2.95 6.58 -8.15
N GLN A 28 -3.17 7.83 -7.75
CA GLN A 28 -2.28 8.96 -8.05
C GLN A 28 -1.02 9.02 -7.17
N THR A 29 -1.04 8.34 -6.03
CA THR A 29 0.01 8.43 -4.99
C THR A 29 0.87 7.19 -4.94
N PHE A 30 0.28 6.01 -5.12
CA PHE A 30 0.97 4.74 -5.04
C PHE A 30 1.71 4.46 -6.34
N GLU A 31 3.03 4.30 -6.20
CA GLU A 31 3.91 3.72 -7.21
C GLU A 31 4.64 2.54 -6.57
N PRO A 32 4.65 1.35 -7.19
CA PRO A 32 5.41 0.21 -6.70
C PRO A 32 6.90 0.54 -6.54
N TYR A 33 7.53 0.08 -5.46
CA TYR A 33 8.96 0.30 -5.23
C TYR A 33 9.78 -0.34 -6.36
N PRO A 34 10.80 0.35 -6.92
CA PRO A 34 11.58 -0.17 -8.02
C PRO A 34 12.21 -1.52 -7.70
N ASP A 35 12.26 -2.39 -8.70
CA ASP A 35 12.88 -3.70 -8.57
C ASP A 35 14.41 -3.56 -8.49
N MET A 36 14.95 -3.83 -7.29
CA MET A 36 16.39 -3.86 -7.01
C MET A 36 16.90 -5.30 -6.79
N ILE A 37 16.11 -6.31 -7.14
CA ILE A 37 16.31 -7.71 -6.73
C ILE A 37 16.48 -8.64 -7.94
N SER A 38 15.73 -8.44 -9.02
CA SER A 38 15.64 -9.42 -10.11
C SER A 38 16.97 -9.72 -10.81
N ASP A 39 17.93 -8.80 -10.77
CA ASP A 39 19.28 -8.99 -11.35
C ASP A 39 20.22 -9.83 -10.48
N ARG A 40 19.80 -10.20 -9.26
CA ARG A 40 20.64 -11.01 -8.36
C ARG A 40 20.83 -12.42 -8.90
N THR A 41 22.01 -12.98 -8.65
CA THR A 41 22.29 -14.38 -9.01
C THR A 41 21.35 -15.33 -8.28
N ARG A 42 20.71 -16.21 -9.04
CA ARG A 42 19.84 -17.25 -8.51
C ARG A 42 20.63 -18.33 -7.77
N THR A 43 20.14 -18.69 -6.60
CA THR A 43 20.65 -19.75 -5.72
C THR A 43 19.49 -20.58 -5.20
N ALA A 44 19.77 -21.72 -4.57
CA ALA A 44 18.73 -22.51 -3.91
C ALA A 44 18.01 -21.75 -2.79
N LEU A 45 18.69 -20.79 -2.14
CA LEU A 45 18.15 -20.04 -0.99
C LEU A 45 17.21 -18.89 -1.39
N ASN A 46 17.43 -18.25 -2.55
CA ASN A 46 16.63 -17.11 -3.01
C ASN A 46 15.76 -17.42 -4.24
N ALA A 47 15.72 -18.67 -4.73
CA ALA A 47 14.92 -19.07 -5.88
C ALA A 47 13.44 -18.61 -5.75
N THR A 48 12.81 -18.91 -4.62
CA THR A 48 11.42 -18.51 -4.33
C THR A 48 11.25 -16.99 -4.33
N TYR A 49 12.26 -16.24 -3.86
CA TYR A 49 12.19 -14.78 -3.85
C TYR A 49 12.24 -14.22 -5.26
N LEU A 50 13.17 -14.71 -6.09
CA LEU A 50 13.31 -14.27 -7.48
C LEU A 50 12.08 -14.63 -8.32
N ASP A 51 11.46 -15.77 -8.05
CA ASP A 51 10.18 -16.13 -8.70
C ASP A 51 9.07 -15.14 -8.30
N GLY A 52 9.03 -14.73 -7.02
CA GLY A 52 8.11 -13.69 -6.55
C GLY A 52 8.39 -12.31 -7.14
N MET A 53 9.65 -11.96 -7.34
CA MET A 53 10.05 -10.68 -7.93
C MET A 53 9.77 -10.61 -9.43
N ALA A 54 9.90 -11.74 -10.15
CA ALA A 54 9.46 -11.82 -11.54
C ALA A 54 7.95 -11.56 -11.67
N LEU A 55 7.14 -12.11 -10.75
CA LEU A 55 5.70 -11.84 -10.68
C LEU A 55 5.41 -10.38 -10.31
N TYR A 56 6.16 -9.81 -9.36
CA TYR A 56 6.04 -8.41 -8.96
C TYR A 56 6.29 -7.47 -10.14
N ALA A 57 7.36 -7.70 -10.90
CA ALA A 57 7.72 -6.91 -12.09
C ALA A 57 6.67 -7.04 -13.20
N ALA A 58 5.98 -8.18 -13.30
CA ALA A 58 4.88 -8.40 -14.22
C ALA A 58 3.54 -7.79 -13.76
N GLY A 59 3.46 -7.23 -12.54
CA GLY A 59 2.21 -6.74 -11.95
C GLY A 59 1.30 -7.86 -11.40
N GLU A 60 1.78 -9.10 -11.36
CA GLU A 60 1.07 -10.27 -10.86
C GLU A 60 1.16 -10.35 -9.31
N TYR A 61 0.61 -9.33 -8.65
CA TYR A 61 0.80 -9.08 -7.22
C TYR A 61 0.29 -10.21 -6.33
N ALA A 62 -0.79 -10.91 -6.70
CA ALA A 62 -1.28 -12.04 -5.89
C ALA A 62 -0.24 -13.17 -5.80
N GLY A 63 0.39 -13.52 -6.92
CA GLY A 63 1.45 -14.53 -6.96
C GLY A 63 2.75 -14.05 -6.34
N ALA A 64 3.08 -12.77 -6.52
CA ALA A 64 4.23 -12.14 -5.86
C ALA A 64 4.10 -12.22 -4.33
N ARG A 65 2.92 -11.90 -3.78
CA ARG A 65 2.62 -11.97 -2.35
C ARG A 65 2.94 -13.35 -1.80
N ASP A 66 2.44 -14.38 -2.45
CA ASP A 66 2.54 -15.76 -1.97
C ASP A 66 3.99 -16.24 -1.98
N SER A 67 4.72 -15.91 -3.04
CA SER A 67 6.14 -16.27 -3.20
C SER A 67 7.04 -15.53 -2.20
N ILE A 68 6.88 -14.21 -2.09
CA ILE A 68 7.68 -13.38 -1.17
C ILE A 68 7.35 -13.73 0.29
N SER A 69 6.07 -13.94 0.62
CA SER A 69 5.67 -14.38 1.97
C SER A 69 6.25 -15.74 2.34
N LYS A 70 6.36 -16.66 1.38
CA LYS A 70 7.01 -17.96 1.59
C LYS A 70 8.52 -17.80 1.81
N TYR A 71 9.17 -16.94 1.01
CA TYR A 71 10.60 -16.65 1.16
C TYR A 71 10.94 -16.08 2.54
N LEU A 72 10.15 -15.12 3.04
CA LEU A 72 10.41 -14.45 4.33
C LEU A 72 10.26 -15.38 5.55
N LYS A 73 9.75 -16.61 5.38
CA LYS A 73 9.72 -17.65 6.42
C LYS A 73 11.00 -18.47 6.49
N VAL A 74 11.88 -18.36 5.49
CA VAL A 74 13.15 -19.11 5.43
C VAL A 74 14.15 -18.49 6.42
N GLN A 75 14.95 -19.33 7.08
CA GLN A 75 16.02 -18.86 7.96
C GLN A 75 17.01 -17.99 7.16
N ARG A 76 17.36 -16.81 7.67
CA ARG A 76 18.26 -15.84 7.01
C ARG A 76 17.70 -15.27 5.69
N ALA A 77 16.38 -15.24 5.52
CA ALA A 77 15.77 -14.49 4.43
C ALA A 77 16.22 -13.01 4.45
N ASP A 78 16.36 -12.43 3.27
CA ASP A 78 16.59 -11.00 3.09
C ASP A 78 15.30 -10.26 3.45
N LEU A 79 15.36 -9.50 4.54
CA LEU A 79 14.19 -8.82 5.11
C LEU A 79 13.76 -7.61 4.27
N THR A 80 14.56 -7.17 3.29
CA THR A 80 14.11 -6.17 2.29
C THR A 80 12.90 -6.65 1.49
N GLY A 81 12.64 -7.98 1.46
CA GLY A 81 11.42 -8.56 0.91
C GLY A 81 10.13 -7.99 1.53
N TYR A 82 10.16 -7.49 2.76
CA TYR A 82 9.02 -6.83 3.38
C TYR A 82 8.62 -5.53 2.65
N MET A 83 9.55 -4.80 2.03
CA MET A 83 9.21 -3.62 1.21
C MET A 83 8.36 -4.02 -0.01
N TYR A 84 8.80 -5.05 -0.74
CA TYR A 84 8.07 -5.55 -1.90
C TYR A 84 6.73 -6.18 -1.50
N LEU A 85 6.68 -6.85 -0.35
CA LEU A 85 5.43 -7.38 0.19
C LEU A 85 4.45 -6.26 0.60
N ALA A 86 4.94 -5.16 1.16
CA ALA A 86 4.11 -3.98 1.44
C ALA A 86 3.51 -3.40 0.14
N CYS A 87 4.33 -3.19 -0.89
CA CYS A 87 3.87 -2.72 -2.19
C CYS A 87 2.86 -3.69 -2.83
N THR A 88 3.10 -4.98 -2.68
CA THR A 88 2.19 -6.02 -3.18
C THR A 88 0.83 -5.95 -2.51
N TYR A 89 0.78 -5.77 -1.18
CA TYR A 89 -0.48 -5.57 -0.46
C TYR A 89 -1.16 -4.26 -0.83
N LEU A 90 -0.42 -3.16 -1.03
CA LEU A 90 -0.99 -1.90 -1.53
C LEU A 90 -1.65 -2.08 -2.91
N ALA A 91 -0.99 -2.77 -3.83
CA ALA A 91 -1.52 -3.03 -5.16
C ALA A 91 -2.77 -3.94 -5.14
N LEU A 92 -2.89 -4.79 -4.11
CA LEU A 92 -4.06 -5.64 -3.88
C LEU A 92 -5.18 -4.94 -3.09
N GLY A 93 -5.01 -3.66 -2.71
CA GLY A 93 -6.00 -2.91 -1.95
C GLY A 93 -6.04 -3.22 -0.45
N ASP A 94 -4.97 -3.80 0.10
CA ASP A 94 -4.83 -4.20 1.51
C ASP A 94 -3.83 -3.29 2.27
N PRO A 95 -4.12 -1.98 2.47
CA PRO A 95 -3.18 -1.03 3.09
C PRO A 95 -2.82 -1.38 4.54
N ASP A 96 -3.71 -1.99 5.31
CA ASP A 96 -3.44 -2.38 6.69
C ASP A 96 -2.39 -3.50 6.75
N LYS A 97 -2.48 -4.49 5.86
CA LYS A 97 -1.47 -5.55 5.76
C LYS A 97 -0.14 -5.01 5.26
N ALA A 98 -0.18 -4.01 4.37
CA ALA A 98 1.01 -3.33 3.90
C ALA A 98 1.73 -2.59 5.03
N GLU A 99 1.01 -1.82 5.86
CA GLU A 99 1.59 -1.13 7.03
C GLU A 99 2.26 -2.12 7.98
N LEU A 100 1.67 -3.30 8.22
CA LEU A 100 2.29 -4.36 9.02
C LEU A 100 3.62 -4.86 8.44
N GLN A 101 3.77 -4.92 7.10
CA GLN A 101 5.04 -5.33 6.50
C GLN A 101 6.10 -4.23 6.66
N LEU A 102 5.70 -2.96 6.57
CA LEU A 102 6.61 -1.85 6.86
C LEU A 102 7.08 -1.88 8.31
N ASP A 103 6.23 -2.24 9.27
CA ASP A 103 6.64 -2.41 10.66
C ASP A 103 7.65 -3.55 10.85
N HIS A 104 7.53 -4.65 10.09
CA HIS A 104 8.54 -5.70 10.09
C HIS A 104 9.88 -5.21 9.55
N LEU A 105 9.86 -4.41 8.48
CA LEU A 105 11.07 -3.83 7.89
C LEU A 105 11.74 -2.80 8.81
N ASP A 106 10.94 -1.95 9.46
CA ASP A 106 11.37 -0.94 10.43
C ASP A 106 12.08 -1.60 11.63
N ARG A 107 11.49 -2.66 12.18
CA ARG A 107 12.10 -3.43 13.28
C ARG A 107 13.35 -4.21 12.88
N ALA A 108 13.52 -4.51 11.59
CA ALA A 108 14.70 -5.19 11.08
C ALA A 108 15.94 -4.28 11.01
N ASP A 109 15.76 -2.96 11.17
CA ASP A 109 16.83 -1.96 11.18
C ASP A 109 17.75 -2.07 9.95
N ILE A 110 17.14 -2.26 8.77
CA ILE A 110 17.87 -2.36 7.51
C ILE A 110 18.31 -0.96 7.09
N LEU A 111 19.63 -0.77 7.00
CA LEU A 111 20.22 0.49 6.57
C LEU A 111 19.62 1.01 5.25
N HIS A 112 19.43 2.33 5.19
CA HIS A 112 18.98 3.07 4.02
C HIS A 112 17.53 2.79 3.56
N PHE A 113 16.67 2.31 4.46
CA PHE A 113 15.23 2.15 4.21
C PHE A 113 14.33 3.18 4.91
N ASP A 114 14.87 4.06 5.76
CA ASP A 114 14.07 5.00 6.56
C ASP A 114 13.13 5.85 5.71
N ASP A 115 13.65 6.45 4.64
CA ASP A 115 12.87 7.31 3.75
C ASP A 115 11.74 6.53 3.04
N GLN A 116 12.03 5.29 2.65
CA GLN A 116 11.09 4.42 1.97
C GLN A 116 9.99 3.96 2.95
N ILE A 117 10.36 3.56 4.17
CA ILE A 117 9.40 3.18 5.21
C ILE A 117 8.48 4.37 5.53
N GLU A 118 9.05 5.56 5.76
CA GLU A 118 8.28 6.77 6.02
C GLU A 118 7.32 7.10 4.88
N TRP A 119 7.79 7.06 3.63
CA TRP A 119 6.96 7.34 2.47
C TRP A 119 5.86 6.30 2.27
N TYR A 120 6.19 5.01 2.20
CA TYR A 120 5.19 3.98 1.95
C TYR A 120 4.18 3.85 3.10
N ARG A 121 4.53 4.25 4.33
CA ARG A 121 3.56 4.35 5.43
C ARG A 121 2.55 5.49 5.18
N VAL A 122 2.98 6.61 4.61
CA VAL A 122 2.07 7.68 4.13
C VAL A 122 1.18 7.17 2.98
N VAL A 123 1.73 6.36 2.08
CA VAL A 123 0.95 5.71 1.01
C VAL A 123 -0.10 4.77 1.61
N CYS A 124 0.25 3.93 2.59
CA CYS A 124 -0.72 3.09 3.32
C CYS A 124 -1.85 3.91 3.94
N TRP A 125 -1.54 5.03 4.60
CA TRP A 125 -2.58 5.90 5.18
C TRP A 125 -3.47 6.53 4.12
N THR A 126 -2.88 6.94 2.99
CA THR A 126 -3.62 7.50 1.84
C THR A 126 -4.58 6.47 1.27
N CYS A 127 -4.07 5.28 0.91
CA CYS A 127 -4.84 4.17 0.37
C CYS A 127 -5.78 3.53 1.40
N GLY A 128 -5.55 3.74 2.70
CA GLY A 128 -6.44 3.35 3.79
C GLY A 128 -7.59 4.33 4.03
N GLY A 129 -7.49 5.57 3.50
CA GLY A 129 -8.45 6.65 3.77
C GLY A 129 -8.19 7.38 5.09
N GLN A 130 -7.03 7.18 5.71
CA GLN A 130 -6.60 7.84 6.94
C GLN A 130 -5.99 9.21 6.62
N ILE A 131 -6.79 10.09 6.02
CA ILE A 131 -6.34 11.33 5.36
C ILE A 131 -5.55 12.26 6.28
N GLU A 132 -5.96 12.42 7.54
CA GLU A 132 -5.24 13.29 8.47
C GLU A 132 -3.89 12.72 8.92
N ARG A 133 -3.76 11.40 9.01
CA ARG A 133 -2.45 10.75 9.23
C ARG A 133 -1.56 10.92 8.00
N ALA A 134 -2.11 10.69 6.81
CA ALA A 134 -1.42 10.90 5.54
C ALA A 134 -0.92 12.34 5.40
N ARG A 135 -1.76 13.34 5.71
CA ARG A 135 -1.40 14.77 5.69
C ARG A 135 -0.22 15.06 6.62
N LYS A 136 -0.32 14.64 7.89
CA LYS A 136 0.74 14.88 8.87
C LYS A 136 2.05 14.22 8.47
N GLY A 137 2.00 12.99 7.97
CA GLY A 137 3.20 12.29 7.47
C GLY A 137 3.82 12.98 6.27
N ALA A 138 2.99 13.34 5.28
CA ALA A 138 3.45 14.05 4.09
C ALA A 138 4.03 15.44 4.42
N GLN A 139 3.45 16.18 5.37
CA GLN A 139 4.01 17.44 5.88
C GLN A 139 5.41 17.23 6.47
N ARG A 140 5.58 16.23 7.34
CA ARG A 140 6.89 15.91 7.92
C ARG A 140 7.94 15.61 6.84
N ILE A 141 7.59 14.84 5.81
CA ILE A 141 8.51 14.53 4.70
C ILE A 141 8.80 15.78 3.85
N ALA A 142 7.79 16.60 3.57
CA ALA A 142 7.91 17.76 2.70
C ALA A 142 8.73 18.91 3.33
N GLU A 143 8.62 19.09 4.65
CA GLU A 143 9.15 20.23 5.40
C GLU A 143 10.36 19.87 6.29
N GLY A 144 10.57 18.58 6.54
CA GLY A 144 11.64 18.09 7.41
C GLY A 144 13.01 18.01 6.75
N ARG A 145 13.82 17.04 7.22
CA ARG A 145 15.17 16.77 6.71
C ARG A 145 15.19 16.44 5.22
N ALA A 146 16.39 16.36 4.63
CA ALA A 146 16.55 15.80 3.29
C ALA A 146 15.93 14.41 3.25
N HIS A 147 15.04 14.19 2.27
CA HIS A 147 14.23 12.99 2.14
C HIS A 147 14.00 12.70 0.66
N THR A 148 14.17 11.45 0.27
CA THR A 148 14.09 10.97 -1.12
C THR A 148 12.73 11.30 -1.75
N TYR A 149 11.65 11.10 -1.00
CA TYR A 149 10.26 11.31 -1.44
C TYR A 149 9.67 12.71 -1.17
N ARG A 150 10.52 13.74 -1.02
CA ARG A 150 10.06 15.10 -0.68
C ARG A 150 9.11 15.68 -1.73
N SER A 151 9.37 15.41 -3.02
CA SER A 151 8.59 15.96 -4.12
C SER A 151 7.19 15.32 -4.19
N GLU A 152 7.14 14.01 -3.96
CA GLU A 152 5.96 13.16 -3.92
C GLU A 152 5.07 13.55 -2.74
N ALA A 153 5.67 13.78 -1.57
CA ALA A 153 4.94 14.28 -0.41
C ALA A 153 4.32 15.67 -0.66
N LYS A 154 5.05 16.60 -1.29
CA LYS A 154 4.51 17.91 -1.69
C LYS A 154 3.39 17.78 -2.71
N LYS A 155 3.50 16.83 -3.65
CA LYS A 155 2.44 16.53 -4.62
C LYS A 155 1.19 16.01 -3.91
N LEU A 156 1.34 15.03 -3.03
CA LEU A 156 0.26 14.47 -2.23
C LEU A 156 -0.47 15.57 -1.44
N LEU A 157 0.25 16.45 -0.74
CA LEU A 157 -0.36 17.53 0.05
C LEU A 157 -1.26 18.48 -0.77
N ARG A 158 -0.95 18.69 -2.05
CA ARG A 158 -1.78 19.49 -2.96
C ARG A 158 -3.04 18.74 -3.42
N SER A 159 -2.98 17.41 -3.47
CA SER A 159 -4.09 16.55 -3.88
C SER A 159 -5.01 16.15 -2.73
N LEU A 160 -4.56 16.27 -1.47
CA LEU A 160 -5.40 15.95 -0.32
C LEU A 160 -6.59 16.92 -0.21
N PRO A 161 -7.78 16.44 0.19
CA PRO A 161 -8.90 17.32 0.51
C PRO A 161 -8.52 18.28 1.65
N PRO A 162 -9.20 19.42 1.82
CA PRO A 162 -8.93 20.32 2.94
C PRO A 162 -9.14 19.62 4.28
N PRO A 163 -8.42 20.01 5.35
CA PRO A 163 -8.66 19.49 6.69
C PRO A 163 -10.13 19.69 7.06
N GLN A 164 -10.77 18.65 7.57
CA GLN A 164 -12.13 18.81 8.09
C GLN A 164 -12.06 19.73 9.31
N ALA A 165 -12.83 20.81 9.31
CA ALA A 165 -12.97 21.66 10.48
C ALA A 165 -13.53 20.79 11.61
N THR A 166 -12.75 20.58 12.67
CA THR A 166 -13.24 19.97 13.90
C THR A 166 -14.39 20.82 14.41
N GLN A 167 -15.61 20.28 14.35
CA GLN A 167 -16.72 20.87 15.06
C GLN A 167 -16.36 20.85 16.56
N PRO A 168 -16.57 21.97 17.27
CA PRO A 168 -16.17 22.12 18.68
C PRO A 168 -16.88 21.15 19.61
#